data_AF-A0A1V5Y483-F1
#
_entry.id   AF-A0A1V5Y483-F1
#
_cell.length_a   1.000
_cell.length_b   1.000
_cell.length_c   1.000
_cell.angle_alpha   90.00
_cell.angle_beta   90.00
_cell.angle_gamma   90.00
#
_symmetry.space_group_name_H-M   'P 1'
#
loop_
_entity.id
_entity.type
_entity.pdbx_description
1 polymer ?
#
loop_
_entity_poly.entity_id
_entity_poly.type
_entity_poly.pdbx_seq_one_letter_code
_entity_poly.pdbx_strand_id
1 'polypeptide(L)'
;MTENEKVTKTFEALQKQLQETSERMQRVWEPIHKQQVQLQKAIQPFLELIAVQLENLPRLKDLPLRIQKALILLGKHGWYYDLEMPYSFLWKLTKALEEGSVQEAENTLVEYFEERLDGLETSIIEKFPNRKKMISSAFSAHRRGEYELSIPVLLSQTDGIYKEYTGKNFFTKQKNPQTASNTEEYFADALLAALKNPLLPHSSLPIRASESERGVGFKELNRHTVLHGESLDYGTKTNSLKAIALINYIAHVLKLDENKP
;
A
#
# COMPACT_ATOMS: atom_id res chain seq x y z
N MET A 1 22.52 16.63 52.17
CA MET A 1 21.88 16.59 50.84
C MET A 1 20.71 15.64 50.92
N THR A 2 19.50 16.18 50.85
CA THR A 2 18.26 15.40 50.90
C THR A 2 18.12 14.58 49.61
N GLU A 3 17.42 13.47 49.69
CA GLU A 3 17.16 12.55 48.58
C GLU A 3 16.55 13.28 47.36
N ASN A 4 15.77 14.32 47.64
CA ASN A 4 15.18 15.22 46.64
C ASN A 4 16.22 16.03 45.84
N GLU A 5 17.29 16.53 46.46
CA GLU A 5 18.35 17.27 45.74
C GLU A 5 19.16 16.38 44.80
N LYS A 6 19.33 15.09 45.15
CA LYS A 6 20.01 14.12 44.26
C LYS A 6 19.15 13.81 43.05
N VAL A 7 17.85 13.60 43.23
CA VAL A 7 16.90 13.31 42.15
C VAL A 7 16.83 14.47 41.16
N THR A 8 16.74 15.71 41.63
CA THR A 8 16.71 16.90 40.76
C THR A 8 18.00 17.04 39.94
N LYS A 9 19.18 16.84 40.56
CA LYS A 9 20.46 16.89 39.84
C LYS A 9 20.62 15.78 38.80
N THR A 10 20.14 14.57 39.09
CA THR A 10 20.13 13.48 38.10
C THR A 10 19.17 13.77 36.94
N PHE A 11 18.03 14.40 37.20
CA PHE A 11 17.07 14.77 36.17
C PHE A 11 17.62 15.88 35.25
N GLU A 12 18.25 16.91 35.81
CA GLU A 12 18.92 17.97 35.07
C GLU A 12 20.07 17.43 34.20
N ALA A 13 20.86 16.49 34.73
CA ALA A 13 21.93 15.83 33.98
C ALA A 13 21.38 15.00 32.82
N LEU A 14 20.26 14.28 33.03
CA LEU A 14 19.62 13.48 31.99
C LEU A 14 19.02 14.35 30.88
N GLN A 15 18.38 15.47 31.24
CA GLN A 15 17.86 16.44 30.28
C GLN A 15 18.97 17.05 29.43
N LYS A 16 20.09 17.43 30.06
CA LYS A 16 21.24 17.97 29.35
C LYS A 16 21.84 16.95 28.37
N GLN A 17 21.94 15.69 28.77
CA GLN A 17 22.44 14.62 27.92
C GLN A 17 21.49 14.30 26.74
N LEU A 18 20.18 14.33 26.97
CA LEU A 18 19.17 14.22 25.91
C LEU A 18 19.23 15.39 24.92
N GLN A 19 19.50 16.59 25.41
CA GLN A 19 19.61 17.78 24.57
C GLN A 19 20.90 17.73 23.72
N GLU A 20 22.03 17.35 24.31
CA GLU A 20 23.30 17.18 23.60
C GLU A 20 23.24 16.07 22.52
N THR A 21 22.55 14.95 22.81
CA THR A 21 22.35 13.87 21.83
C THR A 21 21.40 14.28 20.70
N SER A 22 20.34 15.04 21.01
CA SER A 22 19.44 15.66 20.02
C SER A 22 20.19 16.61 19.07
N GLU A 23 21.01 17.52 19.60
CA GLU A 23 21.80 18.45 18.80
C GLU A 23 22.86 17.76 17.94
N ARG A 24 23.41 16.64 18.42
CA ARG A 24 24.37 15.83 17.68
C ARG A 24 23.70 15.06 16.55
N MET A 25 22.49 14.53 16.79
CA MET A 25 21.67 13.90 15.77
C MET A 25 21.24 14.90 14.70
N GLN A 26 20.80 16.11 15.08
CA GLN A 26 20.45 17.17 14.14
C GLN A 26 21.64 17.60 13.27
N ARG A 27 22.84 17.72 13.84
CA ARG A 27 24.07 18.06 13.08
C ARG A 27 24.46 17.02 12.05
N VAL A 28 24.10 15.75 12.26
CA VAL A 28 24.34 14.66 11.29
C VAL A 28 23.19 14.56 10.28
N TRP A 29 21.95 14.80 10.71
CA TRP A 29 20.76 14.67 9.87
C TRP A 29 20.58 15.82 8.87
N GLU A 30 20.86 17.06 9.27
CA GLU A 30 20.75 18.26 8.44
C GLU A 30 21.52 18.17 7.10
N PRO A 31 22.83 17.84 7.08
CA PRO A 31 23.58 17.77 5.82
C PRO A 31 23.15 16.61 4.93
N ILE A 32 22.74 15.47 5.50
CA ILE A 32 22.25 14.31 4.76
C ILE A 32 20.90 14.64 4.10
N HIS A 33 19.97 15.22 4.86
CA HIS A 33 18.67 15.64 4.34
C HIS A 33 18.83 16.74 3.27
N LYS A 34 19.71 17.72 3.49
CA LYS A 34 20.03 18.75 2.48
C LYS A 34 20.63 18.17 1.21
N GLN A 35 21.58 17.22 1.31
CA GLN A 35 22.15 16.56 0.14
C GLN A 35 21.09 15.75 -0.60
N GLN A 36 20.21 15.05 0.11
CA GLN A 36 19.14 14.25 -0.49
C GLN A 36 18.12 15.12 -1.24
N VAL A 37 17.70 16.23 -0.63
CA VAL A 37 16.81 17.23 -1.26
C VAL A 37 17.50 17.94 -2.43
N GLN A 38 18.81 18.23 -2.33
CA GLN A 38 19.58 18.82 -3.44
C GLN A 38 19.74 17.85 -4.61
N LEU A 39 20.02 16.58 -4.34
CA LEU A 39 20.11 15.54 -5.37
C LEU A 39 18.75 15.34 -6.06
N GLN A 40 17.66 15.33 -5.29
CA GLN A 40 16.30 15.31 -5.83
C GLN A 40 16.03 16.54 -6.69
N LYS A 41 16.30 17.76 -6.21
CA LYS A 41 16.12 18.99 -6.98
C LYS A 41 17.00 19.05 -8.24
N ALA A 42 18.15 18.39 -8.24
CA ALA A 42 19.03 18.31 -9.39
C ALA A 42 18.54 17.28 -10.44
N ILE A 43 17.91 16.20 -9.99
CA ILE A 43 17.39 15.12 -10.85
C ILE A 43 15.95 15.41 -11.33
N GLN A 44 15.19 16.19 -10.57
CA GLN A 44 13.79 16.54 -10.86
C GLN A 44 13.59 17.12 -12.28
N PRO A 45 14.39 18.09 -12.76
CA PRO A 45 14.23 18.65 -14.10
C PRO A 45 14.52 17.61 -15.19
N PHE A 46 15.39 16.65 -14.92
CA PHE A 46 15.72 15.56 -15.84
C PHE A 46 14.63 14.50 -15.89
N LEU A 47 14.01 14.17 -14.74
CA LEU A 47 12.83 13.31 -14.68
C LEU A 47 11.63 13.95 -15.36
N GLU A 48 11.41 15.25 -15.18
CA GLU A 48 10.39 16.02 -15.87
C GLU A 48 10.66 16.07 -17.38
N LEU A 49 11.92 16.28 -17.79
CA LEU A 49 12.30 16.24 -19.20
C LEU A 49 12.08 14.85 -19.83
N ILE A 50 12.44 13.78 -19.13
CA ILE A 50 12.15 12.41 -19.55
C ILE A 50 10.64 12.17 -19.62
N ALA A 51 9.88 12.61 -18.61
CA ALA A 51 8.42 12.47 -18.58
C ALA A 51 7.77 13.21 -19.76
N VAL A 52 8.19 14.44 -20.08
CA VAL A 52 7.72 15.22 -21.24
C VAL A 52 8.11 14.55 -22.56
N GLN A 53 9.32 14.01 -22.67
CA GLN A 53 9.74 13.28 -23.88
C GLN A 53 8.98 11.95 -24.04
N LEU A 54 8.70 11.24 -22.94
CA LEU A 54 7.89 10.03 -22.93
C LEU A 54 6.42 10.32 -23.24
N GLU A 55 5.86 11.42 -22.75
CA GLU A 55 4.48 11.86 -23.01
C GLU A 55 4.21 12.14 -24.50
N ASN A 56 5.24 12.55 -25.24
CA ASN A 56 5.15 12.78 -26.68
C ASN A 56 5.15 11.50 -27.54
N LEU A 57 5.35 10.32 -26.93
CA LEU A 57 5.18 9.05 -27.63
C LEU A 57 3.68 8.67 -27.67
N PRO A 58 3.08 8.48 -28.86
CA PRO A 58 1.63 8.22 -28.98
C PRO A 58 1.13 7.01 -28.18
N ARG A 59 2.00 6.01 -27.95
CA ARG A 59 1.69 4.80 -27.18
C ARG A 59 1.68 5.01 -25.66
N LEU A 60 2.26 6.11 -25.17
CA LEU A 60 2.41 6.38 -23.74
C LEU A 60 1.32 7.31 -23.20
N LYS A 61 0.68 8.15 -24.01
CA LYS A 61 -0.44 9.00 -23.57
C LYS A 61 -1.58 8.21 -22.91
N ASP A 62 -1.87 7.02 -23.45
CA ASP A 62 -2.93 6.15 -22.91
C ASP A 62 -2.46 5.21 -21.79
N LEU A 63 -1.15 5.23 -21.45
CA LEU A 63 -0.58 4.30 -20.47
C LEU A 63 -1.23 4.42 -19.08
N PRO A 64 -1.44 5.63 -18.51
CA PRO A 64 -2.09 5.75 -17.20
C PRO A 64 -3.49 5.15 -17.19
N LEU A 65 -4.30 5.44 -18.22
CA LEU A 65 -5.64 4.87 -18.37
C LEU A 65 -5.60 3.35 -18.52
N ARG A 66 -4.63 2.82 -19.27
CA ARG A 66 -4.44 1.37 -19.45
C ARG A 66 -4.02 0.68 -18.15
N ILE A 67 -3.09 1.27 -17.40
CA ILE A 67 -2.69 0.80 -16.07
C ILE A 67 -3.89 0.82 -15.13
N GLN A 68 -4.63 1.93 -15.08
CA GLN A 68 -5.82 2.05 -14.25
C GLN A 68 -6.82 0.92 -14.54
N LYS A 69 -7.17 0.70 -15.82
CA LYS A 69 -8.09 -0.37 -16.22
C LYS A 69 -7.60 -1.75 -15.79
N ALA A 70 -6.31 -2.03 -15.99
CA ALA A 70 -5.68 -3.28 -15.59
C ALA A 70 -5.70 -3.52 -14.09
N LEU A 71 -5.38 -2.50 -13.29
CA LEU A 71 -5.38 -2.59 -11.83
C LEU A 71 -6.79 -2.76 -11.27
N ILE A 72 -7.78 -2.08 -11.87
CA ILE A 72 -9.20 -2.28 -11.51
C ILE A 72 -9.66 -3.69 -11.88
N LEU A 73 -9.24 -4.22 -13.04
CA LEU A 73 -9.55 -5.58 -13.43
C LEU A 73 -8.98 -6.60 -12.43
N LEU A 74 -7.69 -6.49 -12.06
CA LEU A 74 -7.10 -7.30 -11.00
C LEU A 74 -7.89 -7.19 -9.68
N GLY A 75 -8.22 -5.97 -9.28
CA GLY A 75 -8.98 -5.70 -8.06
C GLY A 75 -10.37 -6.36 -8.06
N LYS A 76 -11.04 -6.44 -9.22
CA LYS A 76 -12.33 -7.13 -9.36
C LYS A 76 -12.24 -8.63 -9.11
N HIS A 77 -11.05 -9.23 -9.29
CA HIS A 77 -10.74 -10.62 -8.93
C HIS A 77 -10.09 -10.75 -7.54
N GLY A 78 -10.11 -9.68 -6.73
CA GLY A 78 -9.59 -9.65 -5.37
C GLY A 78 -8.06 -9.53 -5.27
N TRP A 79 -7.37 -9.33 -6.39
CA TRP A 79 -5.91 -9.23 -6.44
C TRP A 79 -5.45 -7.78 -6.54
N TYR A 80 -4.26 -7.52 -5.99
CA TYR A 80 -3.62 -6.21 -6.01
C TYR A 80 -2.22 -6.33 -6.58
N TYR A 81 -1.82 -5.32 -7.35
CA TYR A 81 -0.53 -5.32 -8.02
C TYR A 81 0.60 -5.11 -7.01
N ASP A 82 1.72 -5.80 -7.19
CA ASP A 82 2.95 -5.45 -6.48
C ASP A 82 3.73 -4.45 -7.34
N LEU A 83 4.14 -3.30 -6.78
CA LEU A 83 4.85 -2.27 -7.56
C LEU A 83 6.23 -2.73 -8.06
N GLU A 84 6.78 -3.80 -7.48
CA GLU A 84 8.01 -4.44 -7.95
C GLU A 84 7.78 -5.45 -9.09
N MET A 85 6.52 -5.77 -9.41
CA MET A 85 6.15 -6.61 -10.53
C MET A 85 6.46 -5.88 -11.86
N PRO A 86 6.96 -6.57 -12.90
CA PRO A 86 7.12 -5.95 -14.21
C PRO A 86 5.78 -5.66 -14.89
N TYR A 87 5.66 -4.53 -15.60
CA TYR A 87 4.45 -4.21 -16.37
C TYR A 87 4.14 -5.25 -17.46
N SER A 88 5.15 -5.92 -18.03
CA SER A 88 4.92 -7.03 -18.97
C SER A 88 4.10 -8.17 -18.34
N PHE A 89 4.34 -8.44 -17.06
CA PHE A 89 3.61 -9.44 -16.31
C PHE A 89 2.20 -8.94 -15.96
N LEU A 90 2.02 -7.66 -15.62
CA LEU A 90 0.69 -7.04 -15.52
C LEU A 90 -0.15 -7.27 -16.78
N TRP A 91 0.43 -7.03 -17.96
CA TRP A 91 -0.27 -7.21 -19.23
C TRP A 91 -0.60 -8.66 -19.56
N LYS A 92 0.27 -9.60 -19.16
CA LYS A 92 0.00 -11.03 -19.27
C LYS A 92 -1.21 -11.42 -18.43
N LEU A 93 -1.24 -10.98 -17.17
CA LEU A 93 -2.34 -11.26 -16.24
C LEU A 93 -3.65 -10.67 -16.74
N THR A 94 -3.66 -9.40 -17.16
CA THR A 94 -4.89 -8.74 -17.62
C THR A 94 -5.45 -9.42 -18.86
N LYS A 95 -4.58 -9.81 -19.79
CA LYS A 95 -4.99 -10.55 -20.98
C LYS A 95 -5.62 -11.90 -20.60
N ALA A 96 -5.00 -12.66 -19.71
CA ALA A 96 -5.55 -13.93 -19.23
C ALA A 96 -6.92 -13.76 -18.55
N LEU A 97 -7.10 -12.69 -17.75
CA LEU A 97 -8.38 -12.38 -17.12
C LEU A 97 -9.47 -11.98 -18.15
N GLU A 98 -9.11 -11.16 -19.15
CA GLU A 98 -10.03 -10.76 -20.24
C GLU A 98 -10.45 -11.93 -21.13
N GLU A 99 -9.55 -12.88 -21.37
CA GLU A 99 -9.80 -14.09 -22.17
C GLU A 99 -10.55 -15.19 -21.39
N GLY A 100 -10.83 -14.97 -20.10
CA GLY A 100 -11.56 -15.91 -19.24
C GLY A 100 -10.69 -17.00 -18.59
N SER A 101 -9.37 -16.96 -18.79
CA SER A 101 -8.38 -17.84 -18.16
C SER A 101 -8.10 -17.43 -16.70
N VAL A 102 -9.16 -17.23 -15.91
CA VAL A 102 -9.09 -16.69 -14.53
C VAL A 102 -8.25 -17.58 -13.62
N GLN A 103 -8.41 -18.91 -13.71
CA GLN A 103 -7.67 -19.84 -12.86
C GLN A 103 -6.16 -19.82 -13.16
N GLU A 104 -5.77 -19.67 -14.43
CA GLU A 104 -4.36 -19.57 -14.81
C GLU A 104 -3.72 -18.30 -14.25
N ALA A 105 -4.42 -17.16 -14.40
CA ALA A 105 -3.98 -15.89 -13.83
C ALA A 105 -3.85 -15.97 -12.29
N GLU A 106 -4.84 -16.58 -11.62
CA GLU A 106 -4.82 -16.75 -10.17
C GLU A 106 -3.69 -17.66 -9.70
N ASN A 107 -3.46 -18.80 -10.37
CA ASN A 107 -2.35 -19.69 -10.03
C ASN A 107 -1.00 -18.97 -10.19
N THR A 108 -0.83 -18.20 -11.27
CA THR A 108 0.39 -17.42 -11.50
C THR A 108 0.61 -16.38 -10.40
N LEU A 109 -0.46 -15.72 -9.93
CA LEU A 109 -0.39 -14.76 -8.83
C LEU A 109 -0.11 -15.44 -7.48
N VAL A 110 -0.73 -16.59 -7.23
CA VAL A 110 -0.47 -17.40 -6.03
C VAL A 110 1.01 -17.76 -5.97
N GLU A 111 1.58 -18.33 -7.04
CA GLU A 111 3.00 -18.66 -7.12
C GLU A 111 3.89 -17.44 -6.86
N TYR A 112 3.63 -16.33 -7.54
CA TYR A 112 4.39 -15.09 -7.38
C TYR A 112 4.40 -14.56 -5.94
N PHE A 113 3.23 -14.45 -5.31
CA PHE A 113 3.14 -13.92 -3.95
C PHE A 113 3.73 -14.88 -2.92
N GLU A 114 3.61 -16.19 -3.14
CA GLU A 114 4.19 -17.20 -2.27
C GLU A 114 5.72 -17.14 -2.25
N GLU A 115 6.35 -17.06 -3.43
CA GLU A 115 7.80 -16.96 -3.59
C GLU A 115 8.37 -15.69 -2.95
N ARG A 116 7.55 -14.63 -2.86
CA ARG A 116 7.98 -13.32 -2.37
C ARG A 116 7.58 -13.01 -0.93
N LEU A 117 6.94 -13.94 -0.22
CA LEU A 117 6.40 -13.72 1.14
C LEU A 117 7.39 -13.01 2.08
N ASP A 118 8.64 -13.48 2.14
CA ASP A 118 9.65 -12.93 3.05
C ASP A 118 10.07 -11.50 2.66
N GLY A 119 10.18 -11.23 1.36
CA GLY A 119 10.48 -9.90 0.84
C GLY A 119 9.34 -8.91 1.10
N LEU A 120 8.10 -9.37 0.93
CA LEU A 120 6.90 -8.57 1.21
C LEU A 120 6.79 -8.24 2.70
N GLU A 121 6.97 -9.23 3.59
CA GLU A 121 6.97 -9.00 5.03
C GLU A 121 8.01 -7.95 5.43
N THR A 122 9.25 -8.14 4.97
CA THR A 122 10.38 -7.24 5.27
C THR A 122 10.08 -5.82 4.81
N SER A 123 9.65 -5.66 3.55
CA SER A 123 9.36 -4.35 2.96
C SER A 123 8.24 -3.60 3.71
N ILE A 124 7.16 -4.29 4.11
CA ILE A 124 6.07 -3.65 4.86
C ILE A 124 6.54 -3.27 6.27
N ILE A 125 7.30 -4.13 6.95
CA ILE A 125 7.82 -3.84 8.31
C ILE A 125 8.77 -2.66 8.30
N GLU A 126 9.65 -2.56 7.31
CA GLU A 126 10.57 -1.42 7.17
C GLU A 126 9.83 -0.10 7.00
N LYS A 127 8.71 -0.09 6.26
CA LYS A 127 7.86 1.09 6.10
C LYS A 127 7.02 1.40 7.33
N PHE A 128 6.62 0.38 8.10
CA PHE A 128 5.73 0.51 9.26
C PHE A 128 6.27 -0.25 10.49
N PRO A 129 7.41 0.18 11.07
CA PRO A 129 8.10 -0.57 12.12
C PRO A 129 7.26 -0.73 13.39
N ASN A 130 6.40 0.25 13.71
CA ASN A 130 5.48 0.19 14.85
C ASN A 130 4.42 -0.92 14.72
N ARG A 131 4.20 -1.42 13.49
CA ARG A 131 3.23 -2.50 13.20
C ARG A 131 3.88 -3.87 13.09
N LYS A 132 5.20 -3.96 13.27
CA LYS A 132 6.00 -5.19 13.11
C LYS A 132 5.37 -6.40 13.78
N LYS A 133 5.00 -6.29 15.05
CA LYS A 133 4.46 -7.43 15.83
C LYS A 133 3.22 -8.02 15.17
N MET A 134 2.25 -7.19 14.79
CA MET A 134 0.99 -7.63 14.19
C MET A 134 1.21 -8.20 12.79
N ILE A 135 2.05 -7.53 11.99
CA ILE A 135 2.37 -7.96 10.62
C ILE A 135 3.10 -9.31 10.63
N SER A 136 4.18 -9.43 11.41
CA SER A 136 4.91 -10.70 11.52
C SER A 136 4.06 -11.84 12.07
N SER A 137 3.13 -11.55 12.99
CA SER A 137 2.20 -12.57 13.49
C SER A 137 1.27 -13.08 12.37
N ALA A 138 0.74 -12.18 11.54
CA ALA A 138 -0.14 -12.54 10.43
C ALA A 138 0.60 -13.33 9.34
N PHE A 139 1.80 -12.90 8.94
CA PHE A 139 2.63 -13.63 7.98
C PHE A 139 3.05 -15.01 8.54
N SER A 140 3.37 -15.10 9.82
CA SER A 140 3.67 -16.39 10.46
C SER A 140 2.46 -17.32 10.48
N ALA A 141 1.24 -16.80 10.72
CA ALA A 141 0.01 -17.58 10.64
C ALA A 141 -0.24 -18.07 9.20
N HIS A 142 -0.04 -17.22 8.19
CA HIS A 142 -0.10 -17.63 6.78
C HIS A 142 0.84 -18.81 6.48
N ARG A 143 2.12 -18.71 6.89
CA ARG A 143 3.11 -19.78 6.68
C ARG A 143 2.72 -21.10 7.36
N ARG A 144 2.00 -21.05 8.49
CA ARG A 144 1.50 -22.24 9.20
C ARG A 144 0.18 -22.78 8.62
N GLY A 145 -0.40 -22.13 7.61
CA GLY A 145 -1.71 -22.49 7.07
C GLY A 145 -2.89 -22.04 7.94
N GLU A 146 -2.65 -21.19 8.94
CA GLU A 146 -3.68 -20.64 9.84
C GLU A 146 -4.31 -19.38 9.20
N TYR A 147 -4.95 -19.56 8.05
CA TYR A 147 -5.45 -18.46 7.22
C TYR A 147 -6.55 -17.65 7.91
N GLU A 148 -7.37 -18.29 8.74
CA GLU A 148 -8.42 -17.69 9.55
C GLU A 148 -7.85 -16.72 10.61
N LEU A 149 -6.59 -16.91 11.02
CA LEU A 149 -5.89 -15.98 11.92
C LEU A 149 -5.15 -14.90 11.15
N SER A 150 -4.56 -15.26 10.00
CA SER A 150 -3.82 -14.34 9.13
C SER A 150 -4.73 -13.24 8.54
N ILE A 151 -5.83 -13.64 7.89
CA ILE A 151 -6.66 -12.75 7.08
C ILE A 151 -7.25 -11.60 7.92
N PRO A 152 -7.92 -11.82 9.07
CA PRO A 152 -8.50 -10.73 9.84
C PRO A 152 -7.45 -9.73 10.34
N VAL A 153 -6.25 -10.21 10.72
CA VAL A 153 -5.16 -9.34 11.15
C VAL A 153 -4.66 -8.49 9.97
N LEU A 154 -4.41 -9.10 8.80
CA LEU A 154 -3.99 -8.36 7.60
C LEU A 154 -5.01 -7.30 7.19
N LEU A 155 -6.31 -7.62 7.21
CA LEU A 155 -7.37 -6.66 6.89
C LEU A 155 -7.42 -5.51 7.91
N SER A 156 -7.27 -5.81 9.21
CA SER A 156 -7.22 -4.77 10.24
C SER A 156 -5.99 -3.84 10.07
N GLN A 157 -4.82 -4.40 9.75
CA GLN A 157 -3.59 -3.61 9.56
C GLN A 157 -3.64 -2.81 8.26
N THR A 158 -4.28 -3.33 7.22
CA THR A 158 -4.57 -2.59 5.98
C THR A 158 -5.34 -1.30 6.28
N ASP A 159 -6.43 -1.38 7.05
CA ASP A 159 -7.22 -0.20 7.44
C ASP A 159 -6.41 0.76 8.32
N GLY A 160 -5.63 0.21 9.25
CA GLY A 160 -4.76 0.97 10.14
C GLY A 160 -3.68 1.76 9.40
N ILE A 161 -2.96 1.13 8.47
CA ILE A 161 -1.94 1.77 7.63
C ILE A 161 -2.57 2.89 6.79
N TYR A 162 -3.70 2.60 6.14
CA TYR A 162 -4.37 3.60 5.31
C TYR A 162 -4.85 4.80 6.14
N LYS A 163 -5.37 4.57 7.35
CA LYS A 163 -5.79 5.63 8.27
C LYS A 163 -4.64 6.47 8.79
N GLU A 164 -3.52 5.84 9.13
CA GLU A 164 -2.31 6.54 9.57
C GLU A 164 -1.83 7.53 8.50
N TYR A 165 -1.93 7.15 7.23
CA TYR A 165 -1.49 7.98 6.11
C TYR A 165 -2.51 9.04 5.66
N THR A 166 -3.79 8.67 5.59
CA THR A 166 -4.84 9.52 4.97
C THR A 166 -5.75 10.21 5.98
N GLY A 167 -5.67 9.86 7.26
CA GLY A 167 -6.63 10.26 8.30
C GLY A 167 -8.02 9.62 8.15
N LYS A 168 -8.24 8.76 7.14
CA LYS A 168 -9.52 8.14 6.80
C LYS A 168 -9.41 6.62 6.85
N ASN A 169 -10.49 5.92 7.17
CA ASN A 169 -10.48 4.46 7.09
C ASN A 169 -10.60 4.01 5.62
N PHE A 170 -9.80 3.01 5.23
CA PHE A 170 -9.81 2.45 3.88
C PHE A 170 -11.18 1.88 3.53
N PHE A 171 -11.78 1.13 4.46
CA PHE A 171 -13.01 0.40 4.17
C PHE A 171 -14.30 1.19 4.42
N THR A 172 -14.22 2.47 4.81
CA THR A 172 -15.42 3.31 4.96
C THR A 172 -15.76 4.00 3.64
N LYS A 173 -17.01 3.89 3.17
CA LYS A 173 -17.50 4.67 2.04
C LYS A 173 -17.82 6.09 2.51
N GLN A 174 -17.22 7.09 1.90
CA GLN A 174 -17.57 8.50 2.13
C GLN A 174 -18.47 9.00 0.99
N LYS A 175 -19.38 9.94 1.29
CA LYS A 175 -20.04 10.77 0.28
C LYS A 175 -19.00 11.76 -0.25
N ASN A 176 -18.66 11.68 -1.53
CA ASN A 176 -17.68 12.59 -2.15
C ASN A 176 -18.18 14.04 -2.13
N PRO A 177 -17.33 15.03 -1.79
CA PRO A 177 -17.32 16.29 -2.52
C PRO A 177 -16.67 16.03 -3.89
N GLN A 178 -17.42 16.21 -4.96
CA GLN A 178 -16.86 16.32 -6.30
C GLN A 178 -15.92 17.53 -6.32
N THR A 179 -14.65 17.31 -6.57
CA THR A 179 -13.74 18.36 -7.05
C THR A 179 -12.91 17.76 -8.16
N ALA A 180 -13.41 17.91 -9.39
CA ALA A 180 -12.58 17.81 -10.58
C ALA A 180 -11.88 19.16 -10.73
N SER A 181 -10.60 19.24 -10.35
CA SER A 181 -9.77 20.38 -10.74
C SER A 181 -9.25 20.09 -12.14
N ASN A 182 -9.73 20.88 -13.11
CA ASN A 182 -9.14 20.96 -14.45
C ASN A 182 -7.78 21.66 -14.33
N THR A 183 -6.74 20.87 -14.16
CA THR A 183 -5.35 21.27 -14.41
C THR A 183 -4.79 20.29 -15.42
N GLU A 184 -3.96 20.77 -16.34
CA GLU A 184 -3.15 19.91 -17.21
C GLU A 184 -2.38 18.93 -16.30
N GLU A 185 -2.83 17.68 -16.28
CA GLU A 185 -2.26 16.67 -15.39
C GLU A 185 -0.97 16.18 -16.04
N TYR A 186 0.18 16.50 -15.43
CA TYR A 186 1.46 15.97 -15.88
C TYR A 186 1.38 14.44 -15.93
N PHE A 187 2.05 13.81 -16.90
CA PHE A 187 2.03 12.35 -17.07
C PHE A 187 2.31 11.57 -15.77
N ALA A 188 3.22 12.08 -14.92
CA ALA A 188 3.52 11.49 -13.61
C ALA A 188 2.34 11.54 -12.63
N ASP A 189 1.56 12.63 -12.64
CA ASP A 189 0.35 12.78 -11.83
C ASP A 189 -0.73 11.81 -12.30
N ALA A 190 -0.91 11.69 -13.62
CA ALA A 190 -1.86 10.75 -14.20
C ALA A 190 -1.51 9.28 -13.86
N LEU A 191 -0.22 8.92 -13.90
CA LEU A 191 0.24 7.60 -13.47
C LEU A 191 -0.03 7.33 -11.99
N LEU A 192 0.26 8.31 -11.13
CA LEU A 192 0.00 8.21 -9.70
C LEU A 192 -1.51 8.12 -9.41
N ALA A 193 -2.34 8.88 -10.12
CA ALA A 193 -3.80 8.80 -10.05
C ALA A 193 -4.30 7.41 -10.48
N ALA A 194 -3.73 6.85 -11.55
CA ALA A 194 -4.02 5.49 -12.00
C ALA A 194 -3.67 4.43 -10.93
N LEU A 195 -2.49 4.56 -10.29
CA LEU A 195 -2.05 3.67 -9.20
C LEU A 195 -2.91 3.82 -7.93
N LYS A 196 -3.45 5.00 -7.64
CA LYS A 196 -4.34 5.17 -6.48
C LYS A 196 -5.76 4.71 -6.77
N ASN A 197 -6.14 4.57 -8.03
CA ASN A 197 -7.52 4.32 -8.41
C ASN A 197 -8.14 3.11 -7.68
N PRO A 198 -7.50 1.94 -7.56
CA PRO A 198 -8.08 0.82 -6.81
C PRO A 198 -8.31 1.10 -5.33
N LEU A 199 -7.67 2.12 -4.76
CA LEU A 199 -7.84 2.53 -3.37
C LEU A 199 -9.01 3.51 -3.15
N LEU A 200 -9.57 4.06 -4.23
CA LEU A 200 -10.62 5.06 -4.15
C LEU A 200 -11.98 4.41 -3.78
N PRO A 201 -12.83 5.10 -3.00
CA PRO A 201 -14.13 4.56 -2.60
C PRO A 201 -15.08 4.18 -3.75
N HIS A 202 -14.92 4.80 -4.92
CA HIS A 202 -15.79 4.60 -6.08
C HIS A 202 -15.39 3.42 -6.97
N SER A 203 -14.27 2.76 -6.70
CA SER A 203 -13.73 1.68 -7.54
C SER A 203 -14.50 0.34 -7.43
N SER A 204 -15.46 0.26 -6.50
CA SER A 204 -16.40 -0.86 -6.33
C SER A 204 -15.73 -2.24 -6.40
N LEU A 205 -14.73 -2.47 -5.54
CA LEU A 205 -13.97 -3.72 -5.49
C LEU A 205 -14.56 -4.69 -4.45
N PRO A 206 -14.46 -6.01 -4.65
CA PRO A 206 -15.06 -7.02 -3.76
C PRO A 206 -14.69 -6.85 -2.29
N ILE A 207 -13.45 -6.46 -1.99
CA ILE A 207 -12.98 -6.30 -0.60
C ILE A 207 -13.76 -5.23 0.18
N ARG A 208 -14.38 -4.26 -0.52
CA ARG A 208 -15.16 -3.12 0.02
C ARG A 208 -16.67 -3.22 -0.29
N ALA A 209 -17.11 -4.28 -0.95
CA ALA A 209 -18.51 -4.42 -1.33
C ALA A 209 -19.41 -4.40 -0.09
N SER A 210 -20.47 -3.57 -0.12
CA SER A 210 -21.49 -3.55 0.92
C SER A 210 -22.48 -4.71 0.74
N GLU A 211 -23.30 -4.98 1.75
CA GLU A 211 -24.36 -6.00 1.67
C GLU A 211 -25.23 -5.87 0.40
N SER A 212 -25.66 -4.65 0.06
CA SER A 212 -26.46 -4.39 -1.14
C SER A 212 -25.73 -4.57 -2.48
N GLU A 213 -24.40 -4.60 -2.48
CA GLU A 213 -23.58 -4.79 -3.69
C GLU A 213 -23.16 -6.25 -3.89
N ARG A 214 -23.32 -7.07 -2.85
CA ARG A 214 -23.05 -8.50 -2.90
C ARG A 214 -24.25 -9.19 -3.54
N GLY A 215 -24.05 -9.76 -4.72
CA GLY A 215 -25.06 -10.60 -5.38
C GLY A 215 -25.24 -11.94 -4.65
N VAL A 216 -26.27 -12.69 -5.05
CA VAL A 216 -26.49 -14.06 -4.57
C VAL A 216 -25.27 -14.91 -4.93
N GLY A 217 -24.72 -15.63 -3.93
CA GLY A 217 -23.55 -16.50 -4.14
C GLY A 217 -22.22 -15.76 -4.23
N PHE A 218 -22.11 -14.57 -3.66
CA PHE A 218 -20.85 -13.84 -3.53
C PHE A 218 -19.79 -14.65 -2.76
N LYS A 219 -18.65 -14.93 -3.39
CA LYS A 219 -17.56 -15.78 -2.85
C LYS A 219 -16.20 -15.10 -2.74
N GLU A 220 -16.09 -13.85 -3.20
CA GLU A 220 -14.83 -13.12 -3.15
C GLU A 220 -14.48 -12.73 -1.71
N LEU A 221 -13.18 -12.53 -1.44
CA LEU A 221 -12.72 -12.02 -0.16
C LEU A 221 -13.33 -10.63 0.09
N ASN A 222 -14.07 -10.50 1.20
CA ASN A 222 -14.71 -9.25 1.59
C ASN A 222 -14.49 -8.98 3.07
N ARG A 223 -14.05 -7.75 3.39
CA ARG A 223 -13.74 -7.38 4.77
C ARG A 223 -14.96 -7.47 5.68
N HIS A 224 -16.13 -7.09 5.20
CA HIS A 224 -17.34 -7.03 6.03
C HIS A 224 -17.77 -8.45 6.39
N THR A 225 -17.82 -9.37 5.43
CA THR A 225 -18.18 -10.77 5.70
C THR A 225 -17.20 -11.48 6.63
N VAL A 226 -15.90 -11.22 6.47
CA VAL A 226 -14.86 -11.80 7.35
C VAL A 226 -14.99 -11.26 8.77
N LEU A 227 -15.05 -9.93 8.96
CA LEU A 227 -15.01 -9.35 10.31
C LEU A 227 -16.33 -9.47 11.07
N HIS A 228 -17.46 -9.66 10.38
CA HIS A 228 -18.75 -9.94 11.01
C HIS A 228 -19.06 -11.44 11.13
N GLY A 229 -18.17 -12.32 10.64
CA GLY A 229 -18.34 -13.78 10.72
C GLY A 229 -19.46 -14.33 9.83
N GLU A 230 -19.84 -13.61 8.76
CA GLU A 230 -20.82 -14.07 7.78
C GLU A 230 -20.24 -15.12 6.83
N SER A 231 -18.97 -14.97 6.45
CA SER A 231 -18.24 -16.00 5.70
C SER A 231 -17.56 -16.94 6.69
N LEU A 232 -17.78 -18.24 6.50
CA LEU A 232 -17.22 -19.30 7.34
C LEU A 232 -16.09 -20.05 6.64
N ASP A 233 -15.87 -19.79 5.36
CA ASP A 233 -14.96 -20.49 4.44
C ASP A 233 -13.89 -19.57 3.85
N TYR A 234 -13.74 -18.34 4.38
CA TYR A 234 -12.74 -17.40 3.87
C TYR A 234 -11.29 -17.86 4.10
N GLY A 235 -11.06 -18.80 5.02
CA GLY A 235 -9.76 -19.31 5.46
C GLY A 235 -9.03 -20.15 4.41
N THR A 236 -8.65 -19.54 3.29
CA THR A 236 -7.91 -20.21 2.22
C THR A 236 -6.57 -19.56 1.98
N LYS A 237 -5.62 -20.34 1.43
CA LYS A 237 -4.31 -19.85 0.99
C LYS A 237 -4.45 -18.66 0.04
N THR A 238 -5.27 -18.82 -0.99
CA THR A 238 -5.56 -17.78 -1.99
C THR A 238 -6.07 -16.50 -1.36
N ASN A 239 -7.05 -16.58 -0.45
CA ASN A 239 -7.58 -15.40 0.24
C ASN A 239 -6.53 -14.74 1.15
N SER A 240 -5.69 -15.53 1.81
CA SER A 240 -4.60 -14.97 2.61
C SER A 240 -3.58 -14.25 1.74
N LEU A 241 -3.27 -14.76 0.53
CA LEU A 241 -2.39 -14.07 -0.41
C LEU A 241 -3.03 -12.82 -1.01
N LYS A 242 -4.33 -12.84 -1.30
CA LYS A 242 -5.09 -11.64 -1.69
C LYS A 242 -5.00 -10.55 -0.62
N ALA A 243 -5.13 -10.92 0.66
CA ALA A 243 -4.96 -10.00 1.78
C ALA A 243 -3.52 -9.48 1.93
N ILE A 244 -2.50 -10.32 1.70
CA ILE A 244 -1.08 -9.93 1.67
C ILE A 244 -0.81 -8.96 0.51
N ALA A 245 -1.32 -9.25 -0.69
CA ALA A 245 -1.21 -8.39 -1.86
C ALA A 245 -1.82 -7.01 -1.59
N LEU A 246 -2.99 -6.96 -0.94
CA LEU A 246 -3.67 -5.71 -0.58
C LEU A 246 -2.83 -4.86 0.39
N ILE A 247 -2.36 -5.43 1.51
CA ILE A 247 -1.57 -4.65 2.48
C ILE A 247 -0.25 -4.19 1.85
N ASN A 248 0.39 -5.02 1.02
CA ASN A 248 1.60 -4.64 0.29
C ASN A 248 1.33 -3.46 -0.65
N TYR A 249 0.26 -3.54 -1.43
CA TYR A 249 -0.12 -2.51 -2.37
C TYR A 249 -0.40 -1.17 -1.68
N ILE A 250 -1.17 -1.17 -0.60
CA ILE A 250 -1.42 0.03 0.19
C ILE A 250 -0.13 0.60 0.78
N ALA A 251 0.71 -0.26 1.37
CA ALA A 251 1.97 0.16 1.98
C ALA A 251 2.90 0.89 1.00
N HIS A 252 2.87 0.51 -0.29
CA HIS A 252 3.72 1.10 -1.33
C HIS A 252 3.07 2.29 -2.02
N VAL A 253 1.81 2.16 -2.46
CA VAL A 253 1.12 3.22 -3.22
C VAL A 253 0.96 4.50 -2.39
N LEU A 254 0.68 4.38 -1.10
CA LEU A 254 0.55 5.56 -0.24
C LEU A 254 1.88 6.31 -0.12
N LYS A 255 3.00 5.60 -0.03
CA LYS A 255 4.34 6.19 0.07
C LYS A 255 4.83 6.88 -1.21
N LEU A 256 4.15 6.72 -2.34
CA LEU A 256 4.48 7.44 -3.58
C LEU A 256 4.26 8.96 -3.45
N ASP A 257 3.38 9.40 -2.54
CA ASP A 257 3.08 10.82 -2.32
C ASP A 257 4.06 11.53 -1.37
N GLU A 258 4.75 10.81 -0.48
CA GLU A 258 5.67 11.44 0.50
C GLU A 258 6.87 12.12 -0.16
N ASN A 259 7.08 11.88 -1.46
CA ASN A 259 8.15 12.50 -2.25
C ASN A 259 7.73 13.79 -2.96
N LYS A 260 6.52 14.31 -2.72
CA LYS A 260 6.13 15.64 -3.21
C LYS A 260 6.45 16.71 -2.15
N PRO A 261 7.14 17.80 -2.54
CA PRO A 261 7.57 18.86 -1.62
C PRO A 261 6.41 19.60 -0.94
#